data_AF-A0A7Y5U833-F1
#
_entry.id   AF-A0A7Y5U833-F1
#
_cell.length_a   1.000
_cell.length_b   1.000
_cell.length_c   1.000
_cell.angle_alpha   90.00
_cell.angle_beta   90.00
_cell.angle_gamma   90.00
#
_symmetry.space_group_name_H-M   'P 1'
#
loop_
_entity.id
_entity.type
_entity.pdbx_description
1 polymer ?
#
loop_
_entity_poly.entity_id
_entity_poly.type
_entity_poly.pdbx_seq_one_letter_code
_entity_poly.pdbx_strand_id
1 'polypeptide(L)'
;MKRCISFGFALVLGLALVGCGDDTSTGGSGGTGANGGAGAAGGGGAGGNAAGMGGTGGTGGEGGNAAPPPPVLGTQIDRMGRPAISTALNHVFDPDQAAKDAAKDAWNADDETGEWIGNYSPEVAKNLAFFDGVDTMCGNQLLAHPPPPGPDTYQVLAGVLADDRLWLRTDADACNTYLAVEANAVGVVPNSDCGGRKLDYDPIDLSYSVLVAGSLSGVTDNVQADADTMGTTFPYLAAPH
;
A
#
# COMPACT_ATOMS: atom_id res chain seq x y z
N MET A 1 50.14 29.96 36.72
CA MET A 1 50.02 29.57 35.30
C MET A 1 49.12 28.34 35.26
N LYS A 2 47.99 28.19 34.56
CA LYS A 2 47.22 28.85 33.48
C LYS A 2 45.75 28.43 33.73
N ARG A 3 44.81 29.36 33.95
CA ARG A 3 43.79 29.90 33.01
C ARG A 3 42.77 28.89 32.44
N CYS A 4 41.51 29.10 32.84
CA CYS A 4 40.28 28.62 32.22
C CYS A 4 40.13 29.09 30.77
N ILE A 5 39.51 28.27 29.92
CA ILE A 5 38.84 28.71 28.69
C ILE A 5 37.51 27.96 28.58
N SER A 6 36.43 28.74 28.63
CA SER A 6 35.06 28.34 28.31
C SER A 6 34.85 28.61 26.82
N PHE A 7 34.35 27.64 26.05
CA PHE A 7 33.87 27.85 24.68
C PHE A 7 32.37 27.66 24.64
N GLY A 8 31.66 28.74 24.36
CA GLY A 8 30.24 28.72 24.05
C GLY A 8 30.02 28.13 22.67
N PHE A 9 29.06 27.22 22.55
CA PHE A 9 28.58 26.70 21.28
C PHE A 9 27.22 27.33 21.01
N ALA A 10 27.17 28.20 19.98
CA ALA A 10 25.93 28.73 19.45
C ALA A 10 25.19 27.59 18.72
N LEU A 11 24.00 27.26 19.20
CA LEU A 11 23.08 26.32 18.57
C LEU A 11 22.40 27.05 17.39
N VAL A 12 22.94 26.86 16.18
CA VAL A 12 22.23 27.19 14.94
C VAL A 12 21.33 26.00 14.62
N LEU A 13 20.02 26.19 14.81
CA LEU A 13 18.98 25.24 14.44
C LEU A 13 18.85 25.22 12.91
N GLY A 14 19.64 24.36 12.27
CA GLY A 14 19.43 23.97 10.88
C GLY A 14 18.53 22.73 10.84
N LEU A 15 17.28 22.91 10.41
CA LEU A 15 16.38 21.81 10.11
C LEU A 15 16.89 21.13 8.82
N ALA A 16 17.76 20.13 8.98
CA ALA A 16 18.11 19.22 7.90
C ALA A 16 16.96 18.22 7.77
N LEU A 17 16.16 18.33 6.71
CA LEU A 17 15.39 17.18 6.23
C LEU A 17 16.41 16.09 5.89
N VAL A 18 16.54 15.10 6.76
CA VAL A 18 17.14 13.82 6.40
C VAL A 18 16.07 13.09 5.58
N GLY A 19 15.99 13.43 4.29
CA GLY A 19 15.32 12.55 3.33
C GLY A 19 16.20 11.32 3.17
N CYS A 20 15.62 10.11 3.27
CA CYS A 20 16.33 8.90 2.87
C CYS A 20 16.71 9.11 1.39
N GLY A 21 18.01 9.27 1.10
CA GLY A 21 18.49 9.71 -0.21
C GLY A 21 18.22 8.64 -1.27
N ASP A 22 17.49 9.02 -2.32
CA ASP A 22 17.43 8.27 -3.57
C ASP A 22 18.69 8.61 -4.37
N ASP A 23 19.68 7.73 -4.31
CA ASP A 23 20.97 7.92 -4.98
C ASP A 23 20.77 7.91 -6.50
N THR A 24 20.88 9.11 -7.07
CA THR A 24 20.95 9.37 -8.51
C THR A 24 22.11 8.60 -9.15
N SER A 25 21.81 7.76 -10.15
CA SER A 25 22.79 7.37 -11.17
C SER A 25 22.44 8.01 -12.51
N THR A 26 23.30 8.93 -12.92
CA THR A 26 23.29 9.66 -14.19
C THR A 26 23.72 8.80 -15.38
N GLY A 27 23.11 8.99 -16.56
CA GLY A 27 23.76 8.60 -17.82
C GLY A 27 22.96 8.62 -19.12
N GLY A 28 22.70 9.81 -19.70
CA GLY A 28 22.57 10.09 -21.15
C GLY A 28 21.38 9.48 -21.92
N SER A 29 20.85 10.02 -23.02
CA SER A 29 21.20 11.14 -23.89
C SER A 29 20.00 11.47 -24.79
N GLY A 30 19.80 12.77 -25.06
CA GLY A 30 19.48 13.35 -26.37
C GLY A 30 18.27 12.84 -27.18
N GLY A 31 17.26 13.70 -27.31
CA GLY A 31 16.22 13.58 -28.34
C GLY A 31 15.46 14.87 -28.55
N THR A 32 15.98 15.77 -29.39
CA THR A 32 15.30 16.96 -29.89
C THR A 32 14.25 16.61 -30.94
N GLY A 33 13.05 17.21 -30.86
CA GLY A 33 12.08 17.28 -31.97
C GLY A 33 10.77 17.90 -31.47
N ALA A 34 10.55 19.20 -31.62
CA ALA A 34 10.06 19.91 -32.81
C ALA A 34 8.56 20.23 -32.70
N ASN A 35 8.27 21.54 -32.81
CA ASN A 35 6.96 22.16 -32.92
C ASN A 35 6.05 21.52 -33.98
N GLY A 36 4.74 21.52 -33.70
CA GLY A 36 3.70 21.33 -34.70
C GLY A 36 2.32 21.61 -34.12
N GLY A 37 1.88 22.86 -34.21
CA GLY A 37 0.52 23.25 -33.85
C GLY A 37 -0.51 22.98 -34.95
N ALA A 38 -1.76 23.26 -34.55
CA ALA A 38 -2.98 23.47 -35.33
C ALA A 38 -3.78 22.22 -35.77
N GLY A 39 -5.09 22.27 -35.47
CA GLY A 39 -6.08 21.44 -36.16
C GLY A 39 -7.35 21.11 -35.38
N ALA A 40 -8.03 22.11 -34.80
CA ALA A 40 -9.43 21.92 -34.43
C ALA A 40 -10.28 21.86 -35.72
N ALA A 41 -10.91 20.73 -35.98
CA ALA A 41 -12.00 20.61 -36.94
C ALA A 41 -13.00 19.57 -36.43
N GLY A 42 -14.22 20.02 -36.19
CA GLY A 42 -15.35 19.17 -35.85
C GLY A 42 -15.81 18.32 -37.03
N GLY A 43 -16.37 17.16 -36.70
CA GLY A 43 -17.12 16.31 -37.62
C GLY A 43 -18.08 15.44 -36.80
N GLY A 44 -19.36 15.79 -36.84
CA GLY A 44 -20.43 14.89 -36.38
C GLY A 44 -20.62 13.75 -37.37
N GLY A 45 -21.05 12.58 -36.87
CA GLY A 45 -21.38 11.44 -37.70
C GLY A 45 -21.81 10.24 -36.89
N ALA A 46 -23.06 9.84 -37.06
CA ALA A 46 -23.79 8.83 -36.32
C ALA A 46 -23.32 7.38 -36.56
N GLY A 47 -23.63 6.52 -35.58
CA GLY A 47 -24.21 5.19 -35.82
C GLY A 47 -23.24 4.04 -36.06
N GLY A 48 -23.11 3.16 -35.08
CA GLY A 48 -22.51 1.84 -35.27
C GLY A 48 -22.70 0.96 -34.04
N ASN A 49 -23.62 0.00 -34.13
CA ASN A 49 -23.72 -1.11 -33.19
C ASN A 49 -22.37 -1.83 -33.11
N ALA A 50 -21.71 -1.76 -31.96
CA ALA A 50 -20.60 -2.63 -31.61
C ALA A 50 -20.91 -3.27 -30.26
N ALA A 51 -21.31 -4.54 -30.34
CA ALA A 51 -21.21 -5.45 -29.21
C ALA A 51 -19.72 -5.59 -28.85
N GLY A 52 -19.40 -5.39 -27.57
CA GLY A 52 -18.10 -5.64 -26.99
C GLY A 52 -17.19 -4.41 -26.96
N MET A 53 -16.96 -3.89 -25.75
CA MET A 53 -15.63 -3.77 -25.15
C MET A 53 -15.81 -3.83 -23.61
N GLY A 54 -14.83 -4.42 -22.93
CA GLY A 54 -14.85 -4.74 -21.51
C GLY A 54 -15.20 -3.54 -20.64
N GLY A 55 -15.79 -3.85 -19.47
CA GLY A 55 -16.15 -2.86 -18.48
C GLY A 55 -14.97 -1.95 -18.20
N THR A 56 -15.16 -0.67 -18.47
CA THR A 56 -14.37 0.36 -17.82
C THR A 56 -14.56 0.14 -16.32
N GLY A 57 -13.48 -0.31 -15.67
CA GLY A 57 -13.37 -0.33 -14.21
C GLY A 57 -13.99 0.94 -13.68
N GLY A 58 -14.94 0.77 -12.74
CA GLY A 58 -15.82 1.83 -12.33
C GLY A 58 -14.99 3.00 -11.85
N THR A 59 -15.13 4.14 -12.53
CA THR A 59 -14.47 5.41 -12.21
C THR A 59 -14.73 5.76 -10.75
N GLY A 60 -13.87 5.28 -9.87
CA GLY A 60 -13.86 5.68 -8.47
C GLY A 60 -13.33 7.10 -8.40
N GLY A 61 -14.16 8.10 -8.70
CA GLY A 61 -13.78 9.49 -8.44
C GLY A 61 -14.15 10.55 -9.45
N GLU A 62 -15.19 10.44 -10.27
CA GLU A 62 -15.81 11.64 -10.85
C GLU A 62 -17.33 11.52 -10.80
N GLY A 63 -17.99 12.55 -10.28
CA GLY A 63 -19.45 12.65 -10.11
C GLY A 63 -20.23 12.68 -11.43
N GLY A 64 -20.13 11.62 -12.23
CA GLY A 64 -21.07 11.31 -13.28
C GLY A 64 -22.38 10.81 -12.66
N ASN A 65 -23.49 11.48 -12.96
CA ASN A 65 -24.83 11.19 -12.41
C ASN A 65 -25.43 9.82 -12.79
N ALA A 66 -24.63 8.88 -13.30
CA ALA A 66 -25.05 7.53 -13.61
C ALA A 66 -24.20 6.56 -12.77
N ALA A 67 -24.85 5.81 -11.89
CA ALA A 67 -24.21 4.68 -11.24
C ALA A 67 -23.61 3.76 -12.32
N PRO A 68 -22.39 3.23 -12.13
CA PRO A 68 -21.82 2.29 -13.07
C PRO A 68 -22.76 1.09 -13.23
N PRO A 69 -22.80 0.46 -14.43
CA PRO A 69 -23.59 -0.74 -14.62
C PRO A 69 -23.15 -1.81 -13.60
N PRO A 70 -24.08 -2.66 -13.11
CA PRO A 70 -23.73 -3.72 -12.18
C PRO A 70 -22.64 -4.61 -12.79
N PRO A 71 -21.66 -5.07 -11.99
CA PRO A 71 -20.61 -5.96 -12.47
C PRO A 71 -21.20 -7.23 -13.09
N VAL A 72 -20.55 -7.73 -14.15
CA VAL A 72 -20.89 -9.03 -14.72
C VAL A 72 -20.55 -10.10 -13.69
N LEU A 73 -21.49 -11.01 -13.43
CA LEU A 73 -21.26 -12.13 -12.50
C LEU A 73 -20.00 -12.91 -12.89
N GLY A 74 -19.17 -13.22 -11.90
CA GLY A 74 -17.89 -13.90 -12.11
C GLY A 74 -16.71 -12.98 -12.41
N THR A 75 -16.93 -11.68 -12.61
CA THR A 75 -15.84 -10.69 -12.68
C THR A 75 -15.31 -10.43 -11.27
N GLN A 76 -13.99 -10.43 -11.10
CA GLN A 76 -13.34 -9.97 -9.88
C GLN A 76 -13.75 -8.50 -9.63
N ILE A 77 -14.42 -8.24 -8.51
CA ILE A 77 -14.85 -6.89 -8.13
C ILE A 77 -13.79 -6.22 -7.25
N ASP A 78 -13.22 -7.01 -6.34
CA ASP A 78 -12.20 -6.57 -5.41
C ASP A 78 -11.29 -7.77 -5.13
N ARG A 79 -10.01 -7.50 -4.94
CA ARG A 79 -9.13 -8.47 -4.31
C ARG A 79 -9.59 -8.61 -2.86
N MET A 80 -9.36 -9.74 -2.20
CA MET A 80 -9.68 -9.85 -0.77
C MET A 80 -8.74 -8.92 -0.02
N GLY A 81 -9.08 -7.64 0.05
CA GLY A 81 -8.20 -6.54 0.40
C GLY A 81 -7.63 -6.69 1.80
N ARG A 82 -6.31 -6.61 1.93
CA ARG A 82 -5.71 -6.26 3.20
C ARG A 82 -6.11 -4.81 3.52
N PRO A 83 -6.81 -4.56 4.65
CA PRO A 83 -7.32 -3.22 4.91
C PRO A 83 -6.19 -2.19 4.92
N ALA A 84 -6.48 -1.01 4.36
CA ALA A 84 -5.57 0.13 4.20
C ALA A 84 -4.34 -0.06 3.29
N ILE A 85 -3.93 -1.27 2.89
CA ILE A 85 -2.70 -1.48 2.11
C ILE A 85 -2.78 -0.84 0.72
N SER A 86 -3.79 -1.17 -0.09
CA SER A 86 -3.93 -0.56 -1.42
C SER A 86 -4.11 0.97 -1.31
N THR A 87 -4.83 1.44 -0.29
CA THR A 87 -4.98 2.88 -0.04
C THR A 87 -3.65 3.56 0.29
N ALA A 88 -2.81 2.93 1.10
CA ALA A 88 -1.55 3.47 1.58
C ALA A 88 -0.39 3.28 0.60
N LEU A 89 -0.41 2.25 -0.25
CA LEU A 89 0.77 1.82 -1.00
C LEU A 89 0.57 1.72 -2.52
N ASN A 90 -0.64 1.88 -3.04
CA ASN A 90 -0.91 1.87 -4.48
C ASN A 90 -1.14 3.29 -4.99
N HIS A 91 -0.15 3.87 -5.68
CA HIS A 91 -0.17 5.22 -6.25
C HIS A 91 -0.61 6.32 -5.25
N VAL A 92 -0.30 6.16 -3.96
CA VAL A 92 -0.80 7.08 -2.92
C VAL A 92 -0.27 8.51 -3.11
N PHE A 93 0.98 8.63 -3.55
CA PHE A 93 1.70 9.90 -3.77
C PHE A 93 1.72 10.33 -5.25
N ASP A 94 0.94 9.67 -6.10
CA ASP A 94 0.78 10.10 -7.50
C ASP A 94 0.04 11.45 -7.55
N PRO A 95 0.63 12.50 -8.15
CA PRO A 95 -0.03 13.80 -8.27
C PRO A 95 -1.18 13.80 -9.27
N ASP A 96 -1.25 12.81 -10.17
CA ASP A 96 -2.36 12.66 -11.11
C ASP A 96 -3.46 11.79 -10.49
N GLN A 97 -4.57 12.43 -10.13
CA GLN A 97 -5.72 11.77 -9.53
C GLN A 97 -6.33 10.71 -10.46
N ALA A 98 -6.40 10.96 -11.76
CA ALA A 98 -6.98 10.01 -12.70
C ALA A 98 -6.09 8.76 -12.86
N ALA A 99 -4.77 8.93 -12.84
CA ALA A 99 -3.83 7.82 -12.86
C ALA A 99 -3.91 6.98 -11.58
N LYS A 100 -4.02 7.65 -10.43
CA LYS A 100 -4.19 7.00 -9.12
C LYS A 100 -5.46 6.17 -9.05
N ASP A 101 -6.58 6.72 -9.49
CA ASP A 101 -7.87 6.02 -9.47
C ASP A 101 -7.84 4.83 -10.43
N ALA A 102 -7.33 5.02 -11.65
CA ALA A 102 -7.15 3.93 -12.62
C ALA A 102 -6.25 2.81 -12.09
N ALA A 103 -5.17 3.13 -11.37
CA ALA A 103 -4.27 2.14 -10.79
C ALA A 103 -4.91 1.36 -9.62
N LYS A 104 -5.78 2.00 -8.84
CA LYS A 104 -6.55 1.35 -7.77
C LYS A 104 -7.65 0.46 -8.33
N ASP A 105 -8.32 0.91 -9.38
CA ASP A 105 -9.31 0.10 -10.09
C ASP A 105 -8.65 -1.12 -10.74
N ALA A 106 -7.48 -0.93 -11.38
CA ALA A 106 -6.70 -2.03 -11.95
C ALA A 106 -6.26 -3.03 -10.88
N TRP A 107 -5.77 -2.56 -9.73
CA TRP A 107 -5.46 -3.43 -8.60
C TRP A 107 -6.66 -4.29 -8.21
N ASN A 108 -7.83 -3.68 -7.99
CA ASN A 108 -9.01 -4.40 -7.51
C ASN A 108 -9.59 -5.39 -8.54
N ALA A 109 -9.46 -5.07 -9.84
CA ALA A 109 -9.99 -5.86 -10.94
C ALA A 109 -9.06 -7.01 -11.40
N ASP A 110 -7.79 -7.02 -10.98
CA ASP A 110 -6.80 -8.02 -11.41
C ASP A 110 -7.10 -9.41 -10.83
N ASP A 111 -7.46 -10.35 -11.70
CA ASP A 111 -7.73 -11.75 -11.40
C ASP A 111 -6.54 -12.69 -11.71
N GLU A 112 -5.45 -12.16 -12.26
CA GLU A 112 -4.19 -12.87 -12.50
C GLU A 112 -3.35 -12.98 -11.22
N THR A 113 -3.86 -13.74 -10.24
CA THR A 113 -3.23 -13.95 -8.92
C THR A 113 -1.75 -14.34 -8.94
N GLY A 114 -1.27 -14.99 -10.01
CA GLY A 114 0.13 -15.36 -10.18
C GLY A 114 1.07 -14.20 -10.51
N GLU A 115 0.54 -13.11 -11.08
CA GLU A 115 1.31 -11.95 -11.55
C GLU A 115 1.27 -10.78 -10.57
N TRP A 116 0.41 -10.82 -9.54
CA TRP A 116 0.24 -9.74 -8.58
C TRP A 116 1.56 -9.21 -7.99
N ILE A 117 2.43 -10.12 -7.53
CA ILE A 117 3.73 -9.71 -6.98
C ILE A 117 4.55 -8.98 -8.03
N GLY A 118 4.60 -9.47 -9.27
CA GLY A 118 5.36 -8.83 -10.36
C GLY A 118 4.80 -7.48 -10.77
N ASN A 119 3.47 -7.36 -10.85
CA ASN A 119 2.78 -6.16 -11.31
C ASN A 119 2.80 -5.03 -10.27
N TYR A 120 2.71 -5.37 -8.98
CA TYR A 120 2.41 -4.38 -7.94
C TYR A 120 3.53 -4.12 -6.93
N SER A 121 4.45 -5.08 -6.72
CA SER A 121 5.56 -4.87 -5.76
C SER A 121 6.42 -3.65 -6.07
N PRO A 122 6.71 -3.28 -7.34
CA PRO A 122 7.54 -2.10 -7.61
C PRO A 122 6.95 -0.79 -7.07
N GLU A 123 5.66 -0.55 -7.29
CA GLU A 123 4.99 0.65 -6.78
C GLU A 123 4.82 0.58 -5.26
N VAL A 124 4.49 -0.60 -4.71
CA VAL A 124 4.42 -0.80 -3.26
C VAL A 124 5.77 -0.52 -2.59
N ALA A 125 6.88 -1.04 -3.13
CA ALA A 125 8.23 -0.84 -2.61
C ALA A 125 8.64 0.64 -2.59
N LYS A 126 8.30 1.38 -3.66
CA LYS A 126 8.52 2.82 -3.74
C LYS A 126 7.77 3.57 -2.63
N ASN A 127 6.51 3.22 -2.38
CA ASN A 127 5.71 3.87 -1.36
C ASN A 127 6.11 3.44 0.07
N LEU A 128 6.57 2.21 0.25
CA LEU A 128 7.12 1.70 1.52
C LEU A 128 8.31 2.54 2.01
N ALA A 129 9.16 3.03 1.11
CA ALA A 129 10.28 3.90 1.44
C ALA A 129 9.86 5.20 2.13
N PHE A 130 8.67 5.73 1.80
CA PHE A 130 8.14 6.91 2.47
C PHE A 130 7.67 6.59 3.90
N PHE A 131 7.04 5.43 4.11
CA PHE A 131 6.54 5.03 5.43
C PHE A 131 7.66 4.68 6.41
N ASP A 132 8.74 4.07 5.93
CA ASP A 132 9.96 3.79 6.71
C ASP A 132 10.61 5.08 7.27
N GLY A 133 10.39 6.23 6.63
CA GLY A 133 10.87 7.52 7.13
C GLY A 133 9.95 8.22 8.15
N VAL A 134 8.73 7.73 8.37
CA VAL A 134 7.70 8.46 9.16
C VAL A 134 8.09 8.60 10.64
N ASP A 135 8.73 7.58 11.21
CA ASP A 135 9.21 7.59 12.59
C ASP A 135 10.62 8.21 12.74
N THR A 136 11.15 8.77 11.66
CA THR A 136 12.50 9.35 11.53
C THR A 136 13.67 8.34 11.56
N MET A 137 13.41 7.04 11.45
CA MET A 137 14.42 5.98 11.45
C MET A 137 14.44 5.19 10.14
N CYS A 138 15.13 5.67 9.10
CA CYS A 138 15.23 4.91 7.84
C CYS A 138 15.88 3.52 8.04
N GLY A 139 15.36 2.50 7.37
CA GLY A 139 15.86 1.13 7.31
C GLY A 139 15.45 0.25 8.48
N ASN A 140 14.47 0.68 9.28
CA ASN A 140 13.94 -0.11 10.39
C ASN A 140 12.62 -0.84 10.04
N GLN A 141 12.06 -0.58 8.85
CA GLN A 141 10.85 -1.26 8.39
C GLN A 141 11.05 -2.79 8.34
N LEU A 142 9.94 -3.51 8.53
CA LEU A 142 9.94 -4.96 8.61
C LEU A 142 10.50 -5.56 7.31
N LEU A 143 11.49 -6.45 7.42
CA LEU A 143 12.20 -7.07 6.28
C LEU A 143 13.01 -6.10 5.41
N ALA A 144 13.24 -4.86 5.86
CA ALA A 144 14.21 -3.98 5.23
C ALA A 144 15.61 -4.62 5.30
N HIS A 145 16.39 -4.52 4.22
CA HIS A 145 17.80 -4.89 4.27
C HIS A 145 18.53 -4.04 5.32
N PRO A 146 19.44 -4.63 6.11
CA PRO A 146 20.20 -3.88 7.09
C PRO A 146 21.01 -2.76 6.41
N PRO A 147 21.18 -1.59 7.07
CA PRO A 147 21.81 -0.42 6.47
C PRO A 147 23.21 -0.71 5.91
N PRO A 148 23.60 -0.07 4.78
CA PRO A 148 22.85 0.95 4.06
C PRO A 148 21.73 0.37 3.18
N PRO A 149 20.60 1.08 3.01
CA PRO A 149 19.53 0.65 2.12
C PRO A 149 20.03 0.58 0.67
N GLY A 150 19.74 -0.53 0.00
CA GLY A 150 19.96 -0.74 -1.43
C GLY A 150 18.65 -0.68 -2.25
N PRO A 151 18.73 -0.86 -3.58
CA PRO A 151 17.55 -0.80 -4.46
C PRO A 151 16.47 -1.86 -4.11
N ASP A 152 16.87 -2.96 -3.49
CA ASP A 152 15.98 -4.06 -3.15
C ASP A 152 15.46 -4.03 -1.69
N THR A 153 15.73 -2.94 -0.95
CA THR A 153 15.47 -2.86 0.50
C THR A 153 14.04 -3.22 0.87
N TYR A 154 13.07 -2.74 0.10
CA TYR A 154 11.65 -2.89 0.42
C TYR A 154 10.95 -4.03 -0.35
N GLN A 155 11.68 -4.77 -1.19
CA GLN A 155 11.08 -5.70 -2.15
C GLN A 155 10.43 -6.91 -1.48
N VAL A 156 10.99 -7.39 -0.36
CA VAL A 156 10.44 -8.56 0.34
C VAL A 156 9.08 -8.22 0.96
N LEU A 157 9.01 -7.12 1.71
CA LEU A 157 7.73 -6.66 2.28
C LEU A 157 6.75 -6.26 1.18
N ALA A 158 7.22 -5.60 0.12
CA ALA A 158 6.39 -5.27 -1.02
C ALA A 158 5.76 -6.50 -1.67
N GLY A 159 6.51 -7.58 -1.84
CA GLY A 159 5.99 -8.85 -2.36
C GLY A 159 4.93 -9.47 -1.46
N VAL A 160 5.14 -9.44 -0.13
CA VAL A 160 4.15 -9.93 0.84
C VAL A 160 2.86 -9.10 0.79
N LEU A 161 2.96 -7.77 0.68
CA LEU A 161 1.81 -6.87 0.67
C LEU A 161 1.11 -6.82 -0.70
N ALA A 162 1.86 -7.05 -1.78
CA ALA A 162 1.30 -7.24 -3.12
C ALA A 162 0.60 -8.60 -3.26
N ASP A 163 0.94 -9.60 -2.45
CA ASP A 163 0.17 -10.84 -2.34
C ASP A 163 -1.04 -10.67 -1.42
N ASP A 164 -2.15 -10.22 -2.01
CA ASP A 164 -3.35 -9.88 -1.27
C ASP A 164 -4.28 -11.08 -0.98
N ARG A 165 -3.80 -12.31 -1.16
CA ARG A 165 -4.57 -13.52 -0.82
C ARG A 165 -4.83 -13.59 0.68
N LEU A 166 -6.00 -14.11 1.05
CA LEU A 166 -6.30 -14.41 2.46
C LEU A 166 -5.61 -15.72 2.85
N TRP A 167 -4.48 -15.58 3.54
CA TRP A 167 -3.78 -16.73 4.11
C TRP A 167 -4.34 -17.06 5.49
N LEU A 168 -4.79 -18.30 5.64
CA LEU A 168 -5.32 -18.81 6.89
C LEU A 168 -4.73 -20.19 7.15
N ARG A 169 -4.24 -20.38 8.36
CA ARG A 169 -3.83 -21.69 8.85
C ARG A 169 -4.99 -22.32 9.62
N THR A 170 -5.46 -23.47 9.14
CA THR A 170 -6.73 -24.08 9.56
C THR A 170 -6.60 -25.10 10.69
N ASP A 171 -5.37 -25.47 11.06
CA ASP A 171 -5.06 -26.39 12.17
C ASP A 171 -4.71 -25.66 13.47
N ALA A 172 -4.86 -24.33 13.51
CA ALA A 172 -4.63 -23.52 14.69
C ALA A 172 -5.91 -23.39 15.55
N ASP A 173 -5.74 -23.40 16.87
CA ASP A 173 -6.86 -23.30 17.82
C ASP A 173 -7.35 -21.86 18.05
N ALA A 174 -6.61 -20.84 17.57
CA ALA A 174 -6.94 -19.43 17.77
C ALA A 174 -6.41 -18.53 16.65
N CYS A 175 -7.03 -17.35 16.55
CA CYS A 175 -6.77 -16.28 15.57
C CYS A 175 -6.53 -14.95 16.32
N ASN A 176 -5.31 -14.69 16.76
CA ASN A 176 -4.98 -13.50 17.57
C ASN A 176 -3.96 -12.57 16.92
N THR A 177 -3.24 -13.06 15.91
CA THR A 177 -2.13 -12.34 15.29
C THR A 177 -2.43 -12.08 13.83
N TYR A 178 -2.63 -10.82 13.48
CA TYR A 178 -2.71 -10.40 12.09
C TYR A 178 -1.39 -10.70 11.37
N LEU A 179 -1.47 -11.07 10.08
CA LEU A 179 -0.30 -11.40 9.26
C LEU A 179 0.55 -12.60 9.77
N ALA A 180 0.05 -13.43 10.69
CA ALA A 180 0.88 -14.47 11.30
C ALA A 180 1.41 -15.51 10.29
N VAL A 181 0.59 -15.87 9.29
CA VAL A 181 0.99 -16.85 8.26
C VAL A 181 2.07 -16.26 7.38
N GLU A 182 1.88 -15.02 6.95
CA GLU A 182 2.80 -14.26 6.11
C GLU A 182 4.12 -14.01 6.83
N ALA A 183 4.08 -13.53 8.08
CA ALA A 183 5.25 -13.28 8.91
C ALA A 183 6.08 -14.56 9.15
N ASN A 184 5.44 -15.71 9.31
CA ASN A 184 6.13 -16.99 9.41
C ASN A 184 6.74 -17.43 8.07
N ALA A 185 6.05 -17.20 6.95
CA ALA A 185 6.55 -17.54 5.62
C ALA A 185 7.84 -16.79 5.28
N VAL A 186 8.01 -15.56 5.78
CA VAL A 186 9.24 -14.76 5.62
C VAL A 186 10.21 -14.88 6.82
N GLY A 187 9.94 -15.74 7.79
CA GLY A 187 10.85 -16.01 8.91
C GLY A 187 10.93 -14.92 9.99
N VAL A 188 9.97 -14.01 10.07
CA VAL A 188 9.91 -12.96 11.12
C VAL A 188 9.61 -13.57 12.47
N VAL A 189 8.57 -14.41 12.56
CA VAL A 189 8.16 -15.07 13.80
C VAL A 189 7.58 -16.44 13.50
N PRO A 190 7.92 -17.50 14.27
CA PRO A 190 7.25 -18.78 14.16
C PRO A 190 5.74 -18.64 14.43
N ASN A 191 4.90 -19.20 13.56
CA ASN A 191 3.46 -19.08 13.70
C ASN A 191 2.85 -20.26 14.48
N SER A 192 2.16 -19.98 15.59
CA SER A 192 1.26 -20.90 16.29
C SER A 192 -0.20 -20.42 16.30
N ASP A 193 -0.51 -19.41 15.48
CA ASP A 193 -1.80 -18.74 15.28
C ASP A 193 -2.43 -19.10 13.91
N CYS A 194 -3.72 -18.86 13.72
CA CYS A 194 -4.40 -19.08 12.43
C CYS A 194 -4.03 -17.98 11.42
N GLY A 195 -3.70 -16.77 11.89
CA GLY A 195 -3.49 -15.60 11.04
C GLY A 195 -4.79 -14.97 10.52
N GLY A 196 -4.79 -14.63 9.23
CA GLY A 196 -5.96 -14.12 8.51
C GLY A 196 -6.35 -12.67 8.82
N ARG A 197 -7.64 -12.37 8.65
CA ARG A 197 -8.23 -11.02 8.75
C ARG A 197 -9.54 -11.08 9.55
N LYS A 198 -9.44 -11.41 10.84
CA LYS A 198 -10.57 -11.50 11.75
C LYS A 198 -11.14 -10.09 12.00
N LEU A 199 -12.46 -10.00 12.20
CA LEU A 199 -13.16 -8.72 12.34
C LEU A 199 -12.78 -7.92 13.58
N ASP A 200 -12.31 -8.59 14.64
CA ASP A 200 -11.88 -7.95 15.89
C ASP A 200 -10.40 -7.55 15.90
N TYR A 201 -9.68 -7.77 14.80
CA TYR A 201 -8.39 -7.12 14.61
C TYR A 201 -8.59 -5.63 14.37
N ASP A 202 -7.61 -4.84 14.80
CA ASP A 202 -7.47 -3.46 14.37
C ASP A 202 -6.49 -3.39 13.19
N PRO A 203 -6.96 -3.53 11.95
CA PRO A 203 -6.05 -3.63 10.82
C PRO A 203 -5.36 -2.30 10.52
N ILE A 204 -5.84 -1.16 11.02
CA ILE A 204 -5.16 0.12 10.86
C ILE A 204 -3.92 0.13 11.73
N ASP A 205 -4.07 -0.10 13.03
CA ASP A 205 -2.95 -0.18 13.99
C ASP A 205 -1.91 -1.21 13.56
N LEU A 206 -2.36 -2.40 13.16
CA LEU A 206 -1.48 -3.50 12.77
C LEU A 206 -0.77 -3.22 11.43
N SER A 207 -1.46 -2.65 10.44
CA SER A 207 -0.82 -2.33 9.16
C SER A 207 0.20 -1.20 9.34
N TYR A 208 -0.14 -0.12 10.03
CA TYR A 208 0.81 0.97 10.27
C TYR A 208 2.00 0.54 11.15
N SER A 209 1.81 -0.39 12.09
CA SER A 209 2.91 -0.99 12.84
C SER A 209 3.94 -1.65 11.91
N VAL A 210 3.47 -2.36 10.89
CA VAL A 210 4.33 -3.01 9.90
C VAL A 210 5.02 -1.99 8.99
N LEU A 211 4.26 -1.00 8.50
CA LEU A 211 4.75 -0.01 7.54
C LEU A 211 5.75 0.98 8.15
N VAL A 212 5.54 1.39 9.40
CA VAL A 212 6.30 2.48 10.04
C VAL A 212 7.28 1.96 11.09
N ALA A 213 6.84 1.11 12.01
CA ALA A 213 7.68 0.67 13.14
C ALA A 213 8.44 -0.63 12.87
N GLY A 214 8.21 -1.27 11.71
CA GLY A 214 8.79 -2.55 11.37
C GLY A 214 8.42 -3.70 12.32
N SER A 215 7.23 -3.63 12.91
CA SER A 215 6.75 -4.58 13.93
C SER A 215 5.32 -5.02 13.63
N LEU A 216 4.93 -6.19 14.12
CA LEU A 216 3.54 -6.67 14.02
C LEU A 216 2.58 -5.97 15.00
N SER A 217 3.08 -5.00 15.79
CA SER A 217 2.31 -4.17 16.72
C SER A 217 3.10 -2.94 17.16
N GLY A 218 2.44 -1.95 17.78
CA GLY A 218 3.08 -0.84 18.49
C GLY A 218 2.71 0.56 17.99
N VAL A 219 2.20 0.68 16.77
CA VAL A 219 1.56 1.92 16.29
C VAL A 219 0.07 1.83 16.60
N THR A 220 -0.51 2.93 17.10
CA THR A 220 -1.93 3.03 17.37
C THR A 220 -2.50 4.37 16.90
N ASP A 221 -3.71 4.36 16.35
CA ASP A 221 -4.49 5.56 16.03
C ASP A 221 -5.37 6.05 17.21
N ASN A 222 -5.37 5.32 18.33
CA ASN A 222 -6.22 5.51 19.52
C ASN A 222 -7.72 5.28 19.27
N VAL A 223 -8.10 4.71 18.14
CA VAL A 223 -9.39 4.11 17.90
C VAL A 223 -9.27 2.64 18.28
N GLN A 224 -10.27 2.11 18.97
CA GLN A 224 -10.28 0.70 19.35
C GLN A 224 -11.16 -0.08 18.39
N ALA A 225 -10.82 -1.35 18.19
CA ALA A 225 -11.71 -2.30 17.53
C ALA A 225 -13.11 -2.25 18.16
N ASP A 226 -14.13 -2.23 17.32
CA ASP A 226 -15.52 -2.11 17.75
C ASP A 226 -15.95 -3.38 18.50
N ALA A 227 -16.59 -3.23 19.66
CA ALA A 227 -17.11 -4.34 20.45
C ALA A 227 -18.09 -5.22 19.65
N ASP A 228 -18.73 -4.65 18.62
CA ASP A 228 -19.69 -5.35 17.76
C ASP A 228 -19.07 -6.39 16.83
N THR A 229 -17.74 -6.37 16.71
CA THR A 229 -16.97 -7.33 15.90
C THR A 229 -16.55 -8.58 16.67
N MET A 230 -16.82 -8.65 17.98
CA MET A 230 -16.29 -9.68 18.88
C MET A 230 -17.27 -10.83 19.14
N GLY A 231 -18.17 -11.12 18.21
CA GLY A 231 -19.14 -12.22 18.35
C GLY A 231 -18.47 -13.60 18.30
N THR A 232 -18.86 -14.51 19.21
CA THR A 232 -18.26 -15.87 19.28
C THR A 232 -19.12 -16.95 18.59
N THR A 233 -20.21 -16.58 17.94
CA THR A 233 -21.12 -17.51 17.24
C THR A 233 -21.53 -16.91 15.91
N PHE A 234 -21.55 -17.70 14.84
CA PHE A 234 -21.94 -17.26 13.50
C PHE A 234 -23.25 -16.44 13.55
N PRO A 235 -23.29 -15.22 12.98
CA PRO A 235 -22.33 -14.64 12.01
C PRO A 235 -21.08 -13.96 12.61
N TYR A 236 -20.75 -14.21 13.88
CA TYR A 236 -19.60 -13.67 14.61
C TYR A 236 -19.63 -12.16 14.83
N LEU A 237 -20.84 -11.58 14.79
CA LEU A 237 -21.14 -10.21 15.20
C LEU A 237 -21.78 -10.21 16.59
N ALA A 238 -21.61 -9.12 17.34
CA ALA A 238 -22.38 -8.93 18.57
C ALA A 238 -23.87 -8.71 18.28
N ALA A 239 -24.67 -8.67 19.34
CA ALA A 239 -26.08 -8.31 19.21
C ALA A 239 -26.20 -6.84 18.78
N PRO A 240 -27.17 -6.50 17.91
CA PRO A 240 -27.40 -5.11 17.52
C PRO A 240 -27.83 -4.25 18.73
N HIS A 241 -27.40 -2.99 18.75
CA HIS A 241 -27.76 -1.99 19.76
C HIS A 241 -29.10 -1.30 19.49
#